data_AF-A0A6M8I1J7-F1
#
_entry.id   AF-A0A6M8I1J7-F1
#
_cell.length_a   1.000
_cell.length_b   1.000
_cell.length_c   1.000
_cell.angle_alpha   90.00
_cell.angle_beta   90.00
_cell.angle_gamma   90.00
#
_symmetry.space_group_name_H-M   'P 1'
#
loop_
_entity.id
_entity.type
_entity.pdbx_description
1 polymer ?
#
loop_
_entity_poly.entity_id
_entity_poly.type
_entity_poly.pdbx_seq_one_letter_code
_entity_poly.pdbx_strand_id
1 'polypeptide(L)'
;MFYKFEVENFFSIRDRQVIDLTVDGKVPDTEGRFGPIFRGADVRAPKVVALFGANASGKTTVLRALMFLATFIRDSVQTTNAGISGCERFNDMESADRPMCFAIEFGGAMNFTPEVQQRVTEGECLEQGLYRYELELEVTEGLVRRIAAESLRQKPKGQGKWQRVFERDVAGRVRDSRSFSLSGYQHLVKTLAGNHTVISSFAKFQHPTAQLFEQAARRVFFQIDPIHAGGDGGVIDFLKTQPAMMLKLNNELGRIDVGIEEMRFQDSLLNGPVLMFKHKGLQVEMPWMLESHGTRAFIKMFPFLSAALDCGGVVAIDEMDAAIHPLVLPELIRWFHDAHVRNRLDGQIWLSCHSASLLDDLTKEEIVICEKDREGRTSVHSLMDVKVRRDDNHYRKYLSGIYGGVPTIG
;
A
#
# COMPACT_ATOMS: atom_id res chain seq x y z
N MET A 1 2.04 -12.25 1.63
CA MET A 1 1.98 -10.97 2.37
C MET A 1 3.19 -10.11 2.03
N PHE A 2 3.04 -8.78 2.05
CA PHE A 2 4.13 -7.82 1.86
C PHE A 2 4.88 -7.63 3.18
N TYR A 3 6.21 -7.72 3.17
CA TYR A 3 6.99 -7.68 4.41
C TYR A 3 8.30 -6.89 4.34
N LYS A 4 8.74 -6.44 3.16
CA LYS A 4 9.95 -5.63 3.05
C LYS A 4 9.81 -4.58 1.96
N PHE A 5 10.23 -3.35 2.27
CA PHE A 5 10.28 -2.24 1.35
C PHE A 5 11.62 -1.51 1.43
N GLU A 6 12.17 -1.14 0.28
CA GLU A 6 13.40 -0.37 0.16
C GLU A 6 13.18 0.78 -0.82
N VAL A 7 13.69 1.97 -0.48
CA VAL A 7 13.60 3.17 -1.31
C VAL A 7 14.85 4.03 -1.12
N GLU A 8 15.37 4.59 -2.21
CA GLU A 8 16.53 5.48 -2.23
C GLU A 8 16.33 6.61 -3.25
N ASN A 9 16.85 7.80 -2.93
CA ASN A 9 16.82 8.99 -3.78
C ASN A 9 15.41 9.38 -4.28
N PHE A 10 14.43 9.44 -3.37
CA PHE A 10 13.02 9.71 -3.67
C PHE A 10 12.43 10.78 -2.74
N PHE A 11 12.06 11.94 -3.30
CA PHE A 11 11.59 13.13 -2.58
C PHE A 11 12.46 13.48 -1.37
N SER A 12 11.96 13.33 -0.14
CA SER A 12 12.73 13.64 1.08
C SER A 12 13.70 12.52 1.48
N ILE A 13 13.64 11.36 0.85
CA ILE A 13 14.54 10.23 1.11
C ILE A 13 15.76 10.37 0.21
N ARG A 14 16.92 10.68 0.80
CA ARG A 14 18.19 10.77 0.08
C ARG A 14 18.87 9.42 -0.01
N ASP A 15 19.17 8.85 1.15
CA ASP A 15 19.92 7.62 1.30
C ASP A 15 18.98 6.44 1.51
N ARG A 16 19.43 5.24 1.16
CA ARG A 16 18.62 4.02 1.18
C ARG A 16 17.95 3.80 2.54
N GLN A 17 16.62 3.75 2.54
CA GLN A 17 15.80 3.36 3.69
C GLN A 17 15.27 1.95 3.48
N VAL A 18 15.18 1.19 4.57
CA VAL A 18 14.67 -0.18 4.57
C VAL A 18 13.63 -0.32 5.67
N ILE A 19 12.41 -0.70 5.29
CA ILE A 19 11.35 -1.07 6.22
C ILE A 19 11.22 -2.59 6.14
N ASP A 20 11.76 -3.28 7.13
CA ASP A 20 11.66 -4.72 7.28
C ASP A 20 10.62 -5.04 8.35
N LEU A 21 9.55 -5.73 7.94
CA LEU A 21 8.40 -6.05 8.78
C LEU A 21 8.41 -7.52 9.23
N THR A 22 9.56 -8.17 9.16
CA THR A 22 9.73 -9.57 9.53
C THR A 22 9.51 -9.77 11.03
N VAL A 23 8.49 -10.57 11.38
CA VAL A 23 8.17 -10.97 12.76
C VAL A 23 8.47 -12.46 12.94
N ASP A 24 9.31 -12.79 13.92
CA ASP A 24 9.65 -14.17 14.26
C ASP A 24 8.41 -14.94 14.77
N GLY A 25 8.32 -16.24 14.43
CA GLY A 25 7.19 -17.10 14.82
C GLY A 25 6.99 -17.24 16.33
N LYS A 26 8.03 -16.98 17.14
CA LYS A 26 7.97 -17.04 18.62
C LYS A 26 7.34 -15.81 19.25
N VAL A 27 7.17 -14.71 18.51
CA VAL A 27 6.51 -13.51 19.02
C VAL A 27 5.03 -13.84 19.28
N PRO A 28 4.47 -13.63 20.48
CA PRO A 28 3.07 -13.95 20.75
C PRO A 28 2.11 -13.19 19.81
N ASP A 29 0.98 -13.78 19.43
CA ASP A 29 -0.04 -13.08 18.65
C ASP A 29 -1.44 -13.51 19.09
N THR A 30 -1.93 -12.87 20.14
CA THR A 30 -3.22 -13.19 20.77
C THR A 30 -4.41 -12.57 20.04
N GLU A 31 -4.16 -11.59 19.17
CA GLU A 31 -5.22 -10.77 18.55
C GLU A 31 -5.26 -10.89 17.02
N GLY A 32 -4.43 -11.76 16.42
CA GLY A 32 -4.39 -11.94 14.97
C GLY A 32 -3.75 -10.78 14.22
N ARG A 33 -2.84 -10.06 14.88
CA ARG A 33 -2.15 -8.86 14.38
C ARG A 33 -1.20 -9.18 13.23
N PHE A 34 -0.72 -10.42 13.16
CA PHE A 34 0.28 -10.84 12.19
C PHE A 34 -0.27 -11.90 11.24
N GLY A 35 0.11 -11.81 9.96
CA GLY A 35 -0.15 -12.83 8.94
C GLY A 35 1.14 -13.53 8.53
N PRO A 36 1.12 -14.82 8.14
CA PRO A 36 2.31 -15.50 7.65
C PRO A 36 2.80 -14.86 6.34
N ILE A 37 4.11 -14.70 6.16
CA ILE A 37 4.64 -14.00 4.97
C ILE A 37 4.25 -14.72 3.67
N PHE A 38 4.14 -16.05 3.72
CA PHE A 38 3.46 -16.91 2.76
C PHE A 38 2.80 -18.09 3.49
N ARG A 39 1.82 -18.76 2.86
CA ARG A 39 1.09 -19.88 3.50
C ARG A 39 2.08 -20.99 3.92
N GLY A 40 2.09 -21.30 5.22
CA GLY A 40 2.98 -22.31 5.82
C GLY A 40 4.34 -21.78 6.29
N ALA A 41 4.60 -20.47 6.22
CA ALA A 41 5.78 -19.86 6.84
C ALA A 41 5.59 -19.69 8.37
N ASP A 42 6.65 -19.96 9.14
CA ASP A 42 6.70 -19.58 10.57
C ASP A 42 6.89 -18.08 10.76
N VAL A 43 7.56 -17.45 9.79
CA VAL A 43 7.81 -16.01 9.75
C VAL A 43 6.53 -15.28 9.35
N ARG A 44 6.24 -14.17 10.03
CA ARG A 44 5.03 -13.37 9.85
C ARG A 44 5.37 -11.92 9.54
N ALA A 45 4.36 -11.14 9.20
CA ALA A 45 4.41 -9.69 9.07
C ALA A 45 3.12 -9.07 9.67
N PRO A 46 3.16 -7.83 10.15
CA PRO A 46 2.01 -7.12 10.68
C PRO A 46 0.99 -6.79 9.60
N LYS A 47 -0.29 -6.98 9.92
CA LYS A 47 -1.42 -6.57 9.07
C LYS A 47 -1.65 -5.06 9.13
N VAL A 48 -1.06 -4.38 10.11
CA VAL A 48 -1.17 -2.94 10.32
C VAL A 48 0.24 -2.36 10.41
N VAL A 49 0.53 -1.36 9.60
CA VAL A 49 1.81 -0.65 9.58
C VAL A 49 1.51 0.84 9.72
N ALA A 50 1.77 1.39 10.90
CA ALA A 50 1.51 2.78 11.22
C ALA A 50 2.81 3.59 11.22
N LEU A 51 2.85 4.60 10.35
CA LEU A 51 3.93 5.56 10.22
C LEU A 51 3.68 6.73 11.18
N PHE A 52 4.60 6.94 12.11
CA PHE A 52 4.60 8.05 13.06
C PHE A 52 5.79 8.97 12.85
N GLY A 53 5.65 10.21 13.31
CA GLY A 53 6.71 11.21 13.23
C GLY A 53 6.15 12.61 13.08
N ALA A 54 7.02 13.60 13.18
CA ALA A 54 6.67 15.01 13.13
C ALA A 54 6.07 15.39 11.76
N ASN A 55 5.47 16.57 11.69
CA ASN A 55 5.05 17.11 10.41
C ASN A 55 6.25 17.24 9.47
N ALA A 56 6.04 16.92 8.19
CA ALA A 56 7.09 16.86 7.18
C ALA A 56 8.24 15.88 7.46
N SER A 57 8.08 14.90 8.37
CA SER A 57 9.13 13.91 8.64
C SER A 57 9.36 12.88 7.52
N GLY A 58 8.42 12.78 6.57
CA GLY A 58 8.52 11.88 5.41
C GLY A 58 7.52 10.72 5.40
N LYS A 59 6.55 10.68 6.32
CA LYS A 59 5.45 9.68 6.32
C LYS A 59 4.74 9.57 4.96
N THR A 60 4.24 10.69 4.45
CA THR A 60 3.66 10.82 3.11
C THR A 60 4.63 10.38 2.01
N THR A 61 5.92 10.69 2.13
CA THR A 61 6.95 10.28 1.16
C THR A 61 7.06 8.75 1.08
N VAL A 62 7.02 8.04 2.21
CA VAL A 62 7.07 6.57 2.25
C VAL A 62 5.84 5.98 1.55
N LEU A 63 4.63 6.45 1.89
CA LEU A 63 3.40 5.98 1.25
C LEU A 63 3.39 6.30 -0.25
N ARG A 64 3.86 7.50 -0.63
CA ARG A 64 3.99 7.92 -2.03
C ARG A 64 4.97 7.04 -2.80
N ALA A 65 6.04 6.57 -2.17
CA ALA A 65 7.00 5.66 -2.80
C ALA A 65 6.37 4.30 -3.10
N LEU A 66 5.59 3.75 -2.16
CA LEU A 66 4.81 2.53 -2.37
C LEU A 66 3.76 2.70 -3.49
N MET A 67 3.05 3.83 -3.49
CA MET A 67 2.10 4.20 -4.55
C MET A 67 2.76 4.29 -5.91
N PHE A 68 3.86 5.04 -6.00
CA PHE A 68 4.61 5.18 -7.23
C PHE A 68 5.04 3.82 -7.76
N LEU A 69 5.64 2.97 -6.93
CA LEU A 69 6.12 1.66 -7.36
C LEU A 69 4.97 0.77 -7.89
N ALA A 70 3.87 0.64 -7.15
CA ALA A 70 2.74 -0.20 -7.55
C ALA A 70 2.05 0.30 -8.82
N THR A 71 1.85 1.62 -8.93
CA THR A 71 1.26 2.24 -10.14
C THR A 71 2.19 2.15 -11.34
N PHE A 72 3.50 2.31 -11.15
CA PHE A 72 4.48 2.20 -12.23
C PHE A 72 4.64 0.76 -12.75
N ILE A 73 4.64 -0.23 -11.85
CA ILE A 73 4.62 -1.67 -12.22
C ILE A 73 3.42 -2.00 -13.11
N ARG A 74 2.26 -1.42 -12.81
CA ARG A 74 0.98 -1.75 -13.43
C ARG A 74 0.70 -0.94 -14.70
N ASP A 75 0.90 0.38 -14.65
CA ASP A 75 0.33 1.32 -15.61
C ASP A 75 1.39 2.02 -16.49
N SER A 76 2.69 1.77 -16.30
CA SER A 76 3.73 2.50 -17.05
C SER A 76 3.56 2.40 -18.57
N VAL A 77 3.07 1.29 -19.14
CA VAL A 77 2.81 1.14 -20.58
C VAL A 77 1.72 2.08 -21.13
N GLN A 78 0.91 2.67 -20.27
CA GLN A 78 -0.14 3.61 -20.65
C GLN A 78 0.41 5.04 -20.83
N THR A 79 1.59 5.33 -20.30
CA THR A 79 2.22 6.65 -20.43
C THR A 79 2.83 6.86 -21.82
N THR A 80 2.57 8.03 -22.39
CA THR A 80 3.08 8.46 -23.71
C THR A 80 4.24 9.44 -23.61
N ASN A 81 4.54 9.96 -22.41
CA ASN A 81 5.65 10.88 -22.19
C ASN A 81 6.99 10.15 -22.35
N ALA A 82 8.03 10.88 -22.76
CA ALA A 82 9.37 10.30 -22.96
C ALA A 82 10.12 10.00 -21.65
N GLY A 83 9.73 10.61 -20.53
CA GLY A 83 10.31 10.41 -19.20
C GLY A 83 9.42 9.63 -18.24
N ILE A 84 9.80 9.61 -16.98
CA ILE A 84 9.01 9.03 -15.88
C ILE A 84 8.50 10.18 -15.00
N SER A 85 7.18 10.21 -14.78
CA SER A 85 6.49 11.24 -13.97
C SER A 85 6.01 10.67 -12.64
N GLY A 86 5.67 11.54 -11.69
CA GLY A 86 5.15 11.12 -10.38
C GLY A 86 6.21 10.72 -9.36
N CYS A 87 7.49 10.96 -9.70
CA CYS A 87 8.63 10.77 -8.84
C CYS A 87 9.59 11.95 -8.97
N GLU A 88 10.24 12.32 -7.88
CA GLU A 88 11.29 13.34 -7.83
C GLU A 88 12.45 12.81 -7.01
N ARG A 89 13.68 13.21 -7.35
CA ARG A 89 14.89 12.85 -6.58
C ARG A 89 15.02 13.71 -5.34
N PHE A 90 15.90 13.30 -4.42
CA PHE A 90 16.27 14.19 -3.33
C PHE A 90 16.92 15.47 -3.85
N ASN A 91 16.63 16.61 -3.22
CA ASN A 91 16.98 17.93 -3.77
C ASN A 91 18.33 18.47 -3.32
N ASP A 92 19.39 17.75 -3.67
CA ASP A 92 20.77 18.22 -3.59
C ASP A 92 21.54 17.97 -4.90
N MET A 93 22.79 18.46 -4.96
CA MET A 93 23.64 18.32 -6.15
C MET A 93 24.15 16.89 -6.36
N GLU A 94 24.33 16.11 -5.29
CA GLU A 94 24.88 14.76 -5.37
C GLU A 94 23.84 13.76 -5.89
N SER A 95 22.58 13.96 -5.48
CA SER A 95 21.41 13.20 -5.91
C SER A 95 20.98 13.48 -7.35
N ALA A 96 21.52 14.52 -8.00
CA ALA A 96 21.16 14.92 -9.36
C ALA A 96 21.44 13.84 -10.42
N ASP A 97 22.45 13.00 -10.18
CA ASP A 97 22.84 11.91 -11.08
C ASP A 97 22.92 10.54 -10.36
N ARG A 98 22.43 10.47 -9.11
CA ARG A 98 22.26 9.18 -8.41
C ARG A 98 20.99 8.48 -8.90
N PRO A 99 21.02 7.16 -9.15
CA PRO A 99 19.82 6.44 -9.52
C PRO A 99 18.77 6.47 -8.40
N MET A 100 17.49 6.34 -8.77
CA MET A 100 16.43 6.04 -7.81
C MET A 100 16.26 4.53 -7.73
N CYS A 101 16.28 3.98 -6.52
CA CYS A 101 16.20 2.54 -6.31
C CYS A 101 14.99 2.19 -5.46
N PHE A 102 14.26 1.17 -5.89
CA PHE A 102 13.14 0.59 -5.16
C PHE A 102 13.32 -0.92 -5.10
N ALA A 103 12.98 -1.52 -3.96
CA ALA A 103 12.81 -2.96 -3.86
C ALA A 103 11.67 -3.33 -2.93
N ILE A 104 10.96 -4.40 -3.26
CA ILE A 104 9.92 -4.98 -2.42
C ILE A 104 10.09 -6.48 -2.30
N GLU A 105 9.76 -7.01 -1.13
CA GLU A 105 9.62 -8.45 -0.93
C GLU A 105 8.24 -8.83 -0.39
N PHE A 106 7.68 -9.89 -0.98
CA PHE A 106 6.36 -10.39 -0.64
C PHE A 106 6.30 -11.90 -0.86
N GLY A 107 5.46 -12.58 -0.09
CA GLY A 107 5.24 -14.03 -0.26
C GLY A 107 4.02 -14.36 -1.11
N GLY A 108 4.09 -15.51 -1.79
CA GLY A 108 3.02 -16.03 -2.65
C GLY A 108 3.34 -17.41 -3.25
N ALA A 109 2.46 -17.90 -4.12
CA ALA A 109 2.62 -19.17 -4.82
C ALA A 109 3.79 -19.10 -5.83
N MET A 110 4.64 -20.11 -5.86
CA MET A 110 5.81 -20.19 -6.75
C MET A 110 5.42 -20.54 -8.18
N ASN A 111 6.25 -20.11 -9.14
CA ASN A 111 6.00 -20.31 -10.58
C ASN A 111 4.59 -19.83 -10.95
N PHE A 112 4.32 -18.56 -10.66
CA PHE A 112 2.98 -17.99 -10.72
C PHE A 112 2.43 -17.91 -12.16
N THR A 113 1.94 -19.03 -12.68
CA THR A 113 1.30 -19.18 -13.99
C THR A 113 -0.23 -19.30 -13.83
N PRO A 114 -1.03 -19.16 -14.90
CA PRO A 114 -2.48 -19.32 -14.82
C PRO A 114 -2.93 -20.67 -14.24
N GLU A 115 -2.21 -21.76 -14.57
CA GLU A 115 -2.51 -23.10 -14.05
C GLU A 115 -2.30 -23.15 -12.54
N VAL A 116 -1.23 -22.52 -12.05
CA VAL A 116 -0.97 -22.38 -10.61
C VAL A 116 -2.06 -21.52 -9.97
N GLN A 117 -2.41 -20.37 -10.56
CA GLN A 117 -3.46 -19.49 -10.03
C GLN A 117 -4.83 -20.19 -9.96
N GLN A 118 -5.19 -20.99 -10.97
CA GLN A 118 -6.42 -21.78 -10.97
C GLN A 118 -6.42 -22.77 -9.80
N ARG A 119 -5.33 -23.53 -9.63
CA ARG A 119 -5.20 -24.50 -8.53
C ARG A 119 -5.21 -23.83 -7.15
N VAL A 120 -4.62 -22.63 -7.00
CA VAL A 120 -4.75 -21.83 -5.77
C VAL A 120 -6.21 -21.49 -5.50
N THR A 121 -6.95 -21.09 -6.53
CA THR A 121 -8.38 -20.74 -6.43
C THR A 121 -9.24 -21.95 -6.07
N GLU A 122 -8.86 -23.14 -6.53
CA GLU A 122 -9.47 -24.43 -6.16
C GLU A 122 -9.06 -24.90 -4.76
N GLY A 123 -8.21 -24.16 -4.06
CA GLY A 123 -7.82 -24.41 -2.67
C GLY A 123 -6.64 -25.38 -2.51
N GLU A 124 -5.96 -25.76 -3.59
CA GLU A 124 -4.83 -26.68 -3.53
C GLU A 124 -3.65 -26.11 -2.73
N CYS A 125 -2.95 -26.99 -2.02
CA CYS A 125 -1.72 -26.64 -1.32
C CYS A 125 -0.53 -26.69 -2.30
N LEU A 126 -0.27 -25.55 -2.94
CA LEU A 126 0.85 -25.40 -3.88
C LEU A 126 2.14 -24.93 -3.18
N GLU A 127 3.28 -25.13 -3.84
CA GLU A 127 4.56 -24.62 -3.35
C GLU A 127 4.51 -23.09 -3.20
N GLN A 128 4.82 -22.62 -1.99
CA GLN A 128 4.87 -21.21 -1.62
C GLN A 128 6.31 -20.76 -1.45
N GLY A 129 6.53 -19.45 -1.45
CA GLY A 129 7.85 -18.88 -1.21
C GLY A 129 7.82 -17.36 -1.25
N LEU A 130 8.99 -16.79 -1.54
CA LEU A 130 9.21 -15.35 -1.53
C LEU A 130 9.45 -14.84 -2.95
N TYR A 131 9.01 -13.63 -3.21
CA TYR A 131 9.34 -12.84 -4.39
C TYR A 131 10.10 -11.59 -3.96
N ARG A 132 11.05 -11.17 -4.80
CA ARG A 132 11.73 -9.87 -4.69
C ARG A 132 11.66 -9.16 -6.04
N TYR A 133 11.05 -7.98 -6.05
CA TYR A 133 11.03 -7.09 -7.20
C TYR A 133 11.99 -5.93 -6.94
N GLU A 134 12.83 -5.60 -7.91
CA GLU A 134 13.83 -4.53 -7.83
C GLU A 134 13.71 -3.64 -9.07
N LEU A 135 13.72 -2.33 -8.86
CA LEU A 135 13.61 -1.33 -9.91
C LEU A 135 14.65 -0.23 -9.66
N GLU A 136 15.45 0.05 -10.69
CA GLU A 136 16.41 1.14 -10.70
C GLU A 136 16.09 2.10 -11.85
N LEU A 137 15.95 3.38 -11.54
CA LEU A 137 15.67 4.44 -12.50
C LEU A 137 16.89 5.32 -12.67
N GLU A 138 17.27 5.54 -13.93
CA GLU A 138 18.35 6.45 -14.30
C GLU A 138 17.90 7.90 -14.11
N VAL A 139 18.69 8.65 -13.34
CA VAL A 139 18.52 10.10 -13.16
C VAL A 139 19.72 10.78 -13.81
N THR A 140 19.46 11.80 -14.61
CA THR A 140 20.51 12.60 -15.26
C THR A 140 20.11 14.06 -15.27
N GLU A 141 20.98 14.91 -14.72
CA GLU A 141 20.72 16.35 -14.54
C GLU A 141 19.41 16.59 -13.76
N GLY A 142 19.14 15.74 -12.76
CA GLY A 142 17.95 15.79 -11.91
C GLY A 142 16.66 15.27 -12.53
N LEU A 143 16.67 14.85 -13.80
CA LEU A 143 15.50 14.32 -14.48
C LEU A 143 15.54 12.79 -14.54
N VAL A 144 14.41 12.15 -14.22
CA VAL A 144 14.25 10.68 -14.31
C VAL A 144 14.01 10.28 -15.77
N ARG A 145 15.01 9.62 -16.38
CA ARG A 145 15.05 9.39 -17.83
C ARG A 145 14.40 8.08 -18.23
N ARG A 146 14.82 6.98 -17.63
CA ARG A 146 14.43 5.61 -18.03
C ARG A 146 14.70 4.61 -16.91
N ILE A 147 14.23 3.40 -17.11
CA ILE A 147 14.56 2.23 -16.29
C ILE A 147 15.96 1.76 -16.65
N ALA A 148 16.87 1.82 -15.67
CA ALA A 148 18.24 1.32 -15.78
C ALA A 148 18.30 -0.20 -15.52
N ALA A 149 17.53 -0.68 -14.56
CA ALA A 149 17.41 -2.10 -14.26
C ALA A 149 16.02 -2.42 -13.72
N GLU A 150 15.52 -3.60 -14.06
CA GLU A 150 14.28 -4.14 -13.49
C GLU A 150 14.44 -5.65 -13.32
N SER A 151 14.13 -6.20 -12.15
CA SER A 151 14.18 -7.65 -11.97
C SER A 151 13.09 -8.15 -11.04
N LEU A 152 12.62 -9.35 -11.34
CA LEU A 152 11.77 -10.12 -10.47
C LEU A 152 12.43 -11.47 -10.20
N ARG A 153 12.55 -11.82 -8.93
CA ARG A 153 13.16 -13.06 -8.46
C ARG A 153 12.21 -13.79 -7.53
N GLN A 154 12.31 -15.11 -7.48
CA GLN A 154 11.53 -15.97 -6.60
C GLN A 154 12.45 -16.87 -5.76
N LYS A 155 11.98 -17.30 -4.59
CA LYS A 155 12.72 -18.15 -3.66
C LYS A 155 11.76 -19.18 -3.05
N PRO A 156 11.71 -20.40 -3.61
CA PRO A 156 10.83 -21.45 -3.12
C PRO A 156 11.04 -21.76 -1.64
N LYS A 157 9.95 -21.88 -0.89
CA LYS A 157 9.90 -22.13 0.56
C LYS A 157 10.67 -21.10 1.41
N GLY A 158 11.07 -19.97 0.83
CA GLY A 158 11.96 -18.98 1.47
C GLY A 158 13.40 -19.45 1.68
N GLN A 159 13.79 -20.62 1.17
CA GLN A 159 15.11 -21.24 1.39
C GLN A 159 15.97 -21.24 0.12
N GLY A 160 17.28 -21.39 0.26
CA GLY A 160 18.21 -21.47 -0.87
C GLY A 160 18.53 -20.14 -1.54
N LYS A 161 18.80 -20.17 -2.86
CA LYS A 161 19.17 -19.00 -3.67
C LYS A 161 17.96 -18.40 -4.38
N TRP A 162 17.98 -17.08 -4.56
CA TRP A 162 17.04 -16.39 -5.44
C TRP A 162 17.15 -16.89 -6.87
N GLN A 163 16.01 -17.21 -7.47
CA GLN A 163 15.86 -17.68 -8.84
C GLN A 163 15.26 -16.55 -9.68
N ARG A 164 15.83 -16.29 -10.86
CA ARG A 164 15.30 -15.26 -11.76
C ARG A 164 13.93 -15.68 -12.30
N VAL A 165 12.96 -14.76 -12.23
CA VAL A 165 11.72 -14.82 -13.02
C VAL A 165 11.94 -14.08 -14.33
N PHE A 166 12.34 -12.81 -14.27
CA PHE A 166 12.88 -12.06 -15.40
C PHE A 166 13.90 -11.02 -14.92
N GLU A 167 14.71 -10.50 -15.86
CA GLU A 167 15.66 -9.42 -15.60
C GLU A 167 15.82 -8.57 -16.86
N ARG A 168 15.73 -7.25 -16.71
CA ARG A 168 16.03 -6.25 -17.72
C ARG A 168 17.31 -5.51 -17.35
N ASP A 169 18.25 -5.44 -18.28
CA ASP A 169 19.49 -4.66 -18.11
C ASP A 169 19.38 -3.22 -18.65
N VAL A 170 20.43 -2.42 -18.45
CA VAL A 170 20.53 -1.02 -18.88
C VAL A 170 20.42 -0.84 -20.40
N ALA A 171 20.74 -1.87 -21.18
CA ALA A 171 20.56 -1.87 -22.62
C ALA A 171 19.12 -2.21 -23.04
N GLY A 172 18.21 -2.41 -22.08
CA GLY A 172 16.82 -2.81 -22.30
C GLY A 172 16.65 -4.29 -22.64
N ARG A 173 17.70 -5.11 -22.56
CA ARG A 173 17.61 -6.54 -22.89
C ARG A 173 16.93 -7.29 -21.77
N VAL A 174 15.87 -8.02 -22.10
CA VAL A 174 15.13 -8.85 -21.15
C VAL A 174 15.62 -10.30 -21.23
N ARG A 175 16.00 -10.85 -20.08
CA ARG A 175 16.32 -12.26 -19.87
C ARG A 175 15.17 -12.92 -19.11
N ASP A 176 14.88 -14.14 -19.50
CA ASP A 176 13.67 -14.83 -19.08
C ASP A 176 13.98 -16.07 -18.23
N SER A 177 12.92 -16.82 -17.94
CA SER A 177 12.98 -18.06 -17.16
C SER A 177 11.87 -19.00 -17.60
N ARG A 178 11.83 -20.23 -17.06
CA ARG A 178 10.71 -21.15 -17.33
C ARG A 178 9.36 -20.61 -16.85
N SER A 179 9.34 -19.86 -15.75
CA SER A 179 8.12 -19.27 -15.18
C SER A 179 7.69 -17.98 -15.87
N PHE A 180 8.53 -17.39 -16.72
CA PHE A 180 8.24 -16.19 -17.50
C PHE A 180 8.91 -16.36 -18.86
N SER A 181 8.20 -16.95 -19.82
CA SER A 181 8.76 -17.33 -21.13
C SER A 181 8.59 -16.21 -22.15
N LEU A 182 9.68 -15.83 -22.83
CA LEU A 182 9.60 -14.87 -23.94
C LEU A 182 9.14 -15.49 -25.26
N SER A 183 8.85 -16.80 -25.28
CA SER A 183 8.35 -17.48 -26.47
C SER A 183 7.01 -16.88 -26.91
N GLY A 184 6.96 -16.32 -28.13
CA GLY A 184 5.79 -15.60 -28.66
C GLY A 184 5.81 -14.09 -28.41
N TYR A 185 6.75 -13.61 -27.59
CA TYR A 185 6.86 -12.20 -27.17
C TYR A 185 8.20 -11.56 -27.55
N GLN A 186 9.00 -12.20 -28.42
CA GLN A 186 10.34 -11.70 -28.79
C GLN A 186 10.31 -10.32 -29.46
N HIS A 187 9.21 -9.99 -30.14
CA HIS A 187 9.02 -8.67 -30.74
C HIS A 187 8.93 -7.57 -29.67
N LEU A 188 8.31 -7.85 -28.51
CA LEU A 188 8.17 -6.89 -27.41
C LEU A 188 9.51 -6.51 -26.81
N VAL A 189 10.44 -7.46 -26.71
CA VAL A 189 11.80 -7.19 -26.20
C VAL A 189 12.50 -6.14 -27.07
N LYS A 190 12.21 -6.09 -28.38
CA LYS A 190 12.80 -5.11 -29.31
C LYS A 190 12.10 -3.76 -29.27
N THR A 191 10.84 -3.70 -28.86
CA THR A 191 10.01 -2.49 -28.85
C THR A 191 9.73 -1.96 -27.45
N LEU A 192 10.29 -2.58 -26.40
CA LEU A 192 10.09 -2.19 -25.01
C LEU A 192 10.66 -0.78 -24.78
N ALA A 193 9.82 0.16 -24.37
CA ALA A 193 10.23 1.53 -24.13
C ALA A 193 11.16 1.62 -22.91
N GLY A 194 12.04 2.63 -22.93
CA GLY A 194 12.97 2.93 -21.83
C GLY A 194 12.26 3.12 -20.48
N ASN A 195 11.05 3.66 -20.50
CA ASN A 195 10.27 4.07 -19.34
C ASN A 195 9.06 3.17 -19.04
N HIS A 196 8.92 2.03 -19.73
CA HIS A 196 7.84 1.06 -19.45
C HIS A 196 8.41 -0.18 -18.77
N THR A 197 7.77 -0.63 -17.70
CA THR A 197 8.18 -1.86 -17.00
C THR A 197 7.90 -3.10 -17.85
N VAL A 198 8.71 -4.14 -17.66
CA VAL A 198 8.48 -5.45 -18.28
C VAL A 198 7.10 -5.97 -17.91
N ILE A 199 6.70 -5.86 -16.64
CA ILE A 199 5.39 -6.33 -16.17
C ILE A 199 4.25 -5.62 -16.91
N SER A 200 4.22 -4.28 -16.90
CA SER A 200 3.14 -3.50 -17.54
C SER A 200 3.08 -3.75 -19.05
N SER A 201 4.23 -3.73 -19.72
CA SER A 201 4.27 -3.95 -21.18
C SER A 201 3.84 -5.35 -21.55
N PHE A 202 4.34 -6.39 -20.89
CA PHE A 202 3.99 -7.77 -21.24
C PHE A 202 2.54 -8.10 -20.87
N ALA A 203 2.01 -7.54 -19.78
CA ALA A 203 0.61 -7.71 -19.40
C ALA A 203 -0.36 -7.13 -20.46
N LYS A 204 -0.03 -5.97 -21.05
CA LYS A 204 -0.80 -5.37 -22.16
C LYS A 204 -0.95 -6.29 -23.36
N PHE A 205 0.06 -7.10 -23.64
CA PHE A 205 0.06 -8.11 -24.70
C PHE A 205 -0.34 -9.50 -24.22
N GLN A 206 -1.02 -9.59 -23.07
CA GLN A 206 -1.56 -10.83 -22.53
C GLN A 206 -0.52 -11.90 -22.19
N HIS A 207 0.70 -11.49 -21.80
CA HIS A 207 1.66 -12.44 -21.24
C HIS A 207 1.14 -12.97 -19.89
N PRO A 208 0.93 -14.29 -19.72
CA PRO A 208 0.14 -14.81 -18.61
C PRO A 208 0.72 -14.49 -17.23
N THR A 209 2.01 -14.75 -17.00
CA THR A 209 2.69 -14.43 -15.74
C THR A 209 2.73 -12.92 -15.48
N ALA A 210 2.81 -12.10 -16.53
CA ALA A 210 2.89 -10.65 -16.37
C ALA A 210 1.54 -10.09 -15.91
N GLN A 211 0.44 -10.59 -16.50
CA GLN A 211 -0.93 -10.26 -16.06
C GLN A 211 -1.16 -10.61 -14.59
N LEU A 212 -0.62 -11.72 -14.11
CA LEU A 212 -0.77 -12.11 -12.71
C LEU A 212 -0.04 -11.16 -11.74
N PHE A 213 1.19 -10.74 -12.05
CA PHE A 213 1.89 -9.73 -11.25
C PHE A 213 1.29 -8.33 -11.39
N GLU A 214 0.77 -7.99 -12.56
CA GLU A 214 0.02 -6.75 -12.80
C GLU A 214 -1.28 -6.70 -11.97
N GLN A 215 -2.01 -7.83 -11.90
CA GLN A 215 -3.18 -7.98 -11.03
C GLN A 215 -2.81 -7.93 -9.54
N ALA A 216 -1.65 -8.47 -9.15
CA ALA A 216 -1.16 -8.33 -7.78
C ALA A 216 -0.88 -6.86 -7.44
N ALA A 217 -0.27 -6.10 -8.35
CA ALA A 217 -0.07 -4.66 -8.20
C ALA A 217 -1.39 -3.87 -8.22
N ARG A 218 -2.45 -4.37 -8.86
CA ARG A 218 -3.83 -3.83 -8.76
C ARG A 218 -4.44 -3.93 -7.38
N ARG A 219 -3.98 -4.88 -6.55
CA ARG A 219 -4.43 -5.06 -5.16
C ARG A 219 -3.63 -4.22 -4.16
N VAL A 220 -2.98 -3.17 -4.65
CA VAL A 220 -2.42 -2.12 -3.81
C VAL A 220 -3.29 -0.87 -3.99
N PHE A 221 -4.02 -0.52 -2.94
CA PHE A 221 -4.99 0.56 -2.89
C PHE A 221 -4.39 1.77 -2.19
N PHE A 222 -4.73 2.99 -2.63
CA PHE A 222 -4.11 4.20 -2.11
C PHE A 222 -5.13 5.31 -1.90
N GLN A 223 -4.99 6.02 -0.79
CA GLN A 223 -5.66 7.28 -0.47
C GLN A 223 -4.62 8.21 0.17
N ILE A 224 -3.75 8.80 -0.66
CA ILE A 224 -2.59 9.60 -0.20
C ILE A 224 -2.80 11.11 -0.39
N ASP A 225 -3.62 11.51 -1.36
CA ASP A 225 -4.07 12.89 -1.41
C ASP A 225 -5.03 13.15 -0.24
N PRO A 226 -5.07 14.38 0.30
CA PRO A 226 -6.01 14.74 1.35
C PRO A 226 -7.40 14.22 0.97
N ILE A 227 -8.11 13.60 1.91
CA ILE A 227 -9.44 13.02 1.68
C ILE A 227 -10.42 14.07 1.06
N HIS A 228 -10.09 15.35 1.18
CA HIS A 228 -10.84 16.51 0.67
C HIS A 228 -10.32 17.10 -0.63
N ALA A 229 -9.13 16.69 -1.11
CA ALA A 229 -8.56 17.16 -2.37
C ALA A 229 -9.23 16.52 -3.60
N GLY A 230 -9.79 15.31 -3.45
CA GLY A 230 -10.57 14.63 -4.48
C GLY A 230 -12.02 15.10 -4.53
N GLY A 231 -12.55 15.29 -5.75
CA GLY A 231 -13.97 15.60 -5.94
C GLY A 231 -14.88 14.47 -5.46
N ASP A 232 -16.01 14.83 -4.84
CA ASP A 232 -16.97 13.86 -4.29
C ASP A 232 -17.62 12.96 -5.36
N GLY A 233 -17.67 13.43 -6.61
CA GLY A 233 -18.31 12.73 -7.72
C GLY A 233 -17.76 11.31 -7.94
N GLY A 234 -16.43 11.13 -7.84
CA GLY A 234 -15.81 9.83 -8.11
C GLY A 234 -16.28 8.71 -7.19
N VAL A 235 -16.40 8.98 -5.87
CA VAL A 235 -16.92 7.98 -4.92
C VAL A 235 -18.43 7.78 -5.09
N ILE A 236 -19.18 8.85 -5.37
CA ILE A 236 -20.63 8.78 -5.56
C ILE A 236 -20.97 7.92 -6.78
N ASP A 237 -20.29 8.15 -7.91
CA ASP A 237 -20.46 7.37 -9.14
C ASP A 237 -20.06 5.90 -8.94
N PHE A 238 -18.98 5.64 -8.19
CA PHE A 238 -18.58 4.30 -7.81
C PHE A 238 -19.68 3.59 -6.99
N LEU A 239 -20.16 4.22 -5.91
CA LEU A 239 -21.19 3.63 -5.04
C LEU A 239 -22.51 3.38 -5.78
N LYS A 240 -22.87 4.26 -6.72
CA LYS A 240 -24.06 4.11 -7.57
C LYS A 240 -24.03 2.83 -8.42
N THR A 241 -22.84 2.44 -8.87
CA THR A 241 -22.65 1.22 -9.68
C THR A 241 -22.33 -0.02 -8.85
N GLN A 242 -22.22 0.11 -7.52
CA GLN A 242 -21.80 -0.97 -6.61
C GLN A 242 -22.79 -1.16 -5.44
N PRO A 243 -23.99 -1.73 -5.67
CA PRO A 243 -25.00 -1.92 -4.62
C PRO A 243 -24.51 -2.75 -3.42
N ALA A 244 -23.68 -3.75 -3.66
CA ALA A 244 -23.10 -4.56 -2.60
C ALA A 244 -22.16 -3.76 -1.68
N MET A 245 -21.39 -2.83 -2.24
CA MET A 245 -20.55 -1.91 -1.46
C MET A 245 -21.42 -0.95 -0.64
N MET A 246 -22.49 -0.42 -1.25
CA MET A 246 -23.43 0.48 -0.58
C MET A 246 -24.09 -0.20 0.64
N LEU A 247 -24.50 -1.47 0.49
CA LEU A 247 -25.03 -2.27 1.60
C LEU A 247 -24.01 -2.48 2.72
N LYS A 248 -22.77 -2.84 2.39
CA LYS A 248 -21.69 -3.00 3.38
C LYS A 248 -21.43 -1.68 4.12
N LEU A 249 -21.38 -0.58 3.39
CA LEU A 249 -21.16 0.75 3.95
C LEU A 249 -22.28 1.15 4.91
N ASN A 250 -23.55 0.92 4.57
CA ASN A 250 -24.69 1.17 5.46
C ASN A 250 -24.59 0.39 6.78
N ASN A 251 -24.14 -0.86 6.73
CA ASN A 251 -23.98 -1.68 7.94
C ASN A 251 -22.90 -1.14 8.90
N GLU A 252 -21.86 -0.49 8.38
CA GLU A 252 -20.78 0.08 9.19
C GLU A 252 -21.03 1.55 9.57
N LEU A 253 -21.73 2.32 8.72
CA LEU A 253 -22.02 3.73 8.98
C LEU A 253 -22.76 3.94 10.30
N GLY A 254 -23.80 3.15 10.58
CA GLY A 254 -24.56 3.26 11.83
C GLY A 254 -23.76 2.89 13.09
N ARG A 255 -22.59 2.26 12.96
CA ARG A 255 -21.68 1.97 14.08
C ARG A 255 -20.69 3.10 14.33
N ILE A 256 -20.33 3.83 13.28
CA ILE A 256 -19.35 4.92 13.31
C ILE A 256 -20.05 6.25 13.63
N ASP A 257 -21.22 6.46 13.05
CA ASP A 257 -22.09 7.61 13.28
C ASP A 257 -23.47 7.13 13.72
N VAL A 258 -23.72 7.20 15.03
CA VAL A 258 -24.98 6.77 15.64
C VAL A 258 -26.20 7.58 15.18
N GLY A 259 -25.98 8.71 14.52
CA GLY A 259 -27.03 9.55 13.95
C GLY A 259 -27.60 9.00 12.65
N ILE A 260 -26.82 8.23 11.88
CA ILE A 260 -27.19 7.78 10.54
C ILE A 260 -27.85 6.40 10.60
N GLU A 261 -29.08 6.31 10.12
CA GLU A 261 -29.81 5.04 10.00
C GLU A 261 -29.57 4.38 8.64
N GLU A 262 -29.54 5.17 7.57
CA GLU A 262 -29.47 4.67 6.21
C GLU A 262 -28.93 5.73 5.24
N MET A 263 -28.12 5.29 4.28
CA MET A 263 -27.73 6.05 3.10
C MET A 263 -28.33 5.39 1.85
N ARG A 264 -28.92 6.18 0.95
CA ARG A 264 -29.52 5.67 -0.30
C ARG A 264 -29.46 6.68 -1.43
N PHE A 265 -29.52 6.20 -2.67
CA PHE A 265 -29.71 7.05 -3.83
C PHE A 265 -31.19 7.38 -4.02
N GLN A 266 -31.47 8.65 -4.30
CA GLN A 266 -32.79 9.14 -4.68
C GLN A 266 -32.71 9.85 -6.02
N ASP A 267 -33.63 9.57 -6.93
CA ASP A 267 -33.71 10.26 -8.21
C ASP A 267 -34.07 11.74 -8.03
N SER A 268 -33.25 12.64 -8.58
CA SER A 268 -33.57 14.06 -8.67
C SER A 268 -34.02 14.43 -10.09
N LEU A 269 -35.06 15.27 -10.17
CA LEU A 269 -35.66 15.74 -11.43
C LEU A 269 -34.70 16.54 -12.31
N LEU A 270 -33.61 17.10 -11.75
CA LEU A 270 -32.73 18.04 -12.45
C LEU A 270 -31.27 17.56 -12.60
N ASN A 271 -30.76 16.72 -11.68
CA ASN A 271 -29.33 16.43 -11.57
C ASN A 271 -28.99 14.92 -11.48
N GLY A 272 -29.93 14.04 -11.86
CA GLY A 272 -29.74 12.59 -11.71
C GLY A 272 -29.78 12.12 -10.25
N PRO A 273 -29.34 10.90 -9.95
CA PRO A 273 -29.44 10.33 -8.61
C PRO A 273 -28.54 11.08 -7.61
N VAL A 274 -29.11 11.50 -6.50
CA VAL A 274 -28.43 12.18 -5.39
C VAL A 274 -28.35 11.22 -4.20
N LEU A 275 -27.23 11.26 -3.48
CA LEU A 275 -27.02 10.48 -2.28
C LEU A 275 -27.66 11.19 -1.08
N MET A 276 -28.63 10.51 -0.46
CA MET A 276 -29.45 11.00 0.64
C MET A 276 -29.23 10.15 1.90
N PHE A 277 -29.34 10.80 3.06
CA PHE A 277 -29.05 10.23 4.37
C PHE A 277 -30.26 10.37 5.28
N LYS A 278 -30.70 9.25 5.83
CA LYS A 278 -31.74 9.21 6.86
C LYS A 278 -31.08 9.21 8.23
N HIS A 279 -31.45 10.21 9.04
CA HIS A 279 -30.94 10.36 10.39
C HIS A 279 -32.00 10.04 11.44
N LYS A 280 -31.57 9.43 12.54
CA LYS A 280 -32.43 9.11 13.67
C LYS A 280 -32.99 10.39 14.29
N GLY A 281 -34.31 10.48 14.35
CA GLY A 281 -35.02 11.61 14.97
C GLY A 281 -35.21 12.83 14.05
N LEU A 282 -34.65 12.82 12.83
CA LEU A 282 -34.95 13.83 11.82
C LEU A 282 -36.11 13.37 10.93
N GLN A 283 -37.00 14.29 10.56
CA GLN A 283 -38.17 14.00 9.72
C GLN A 283 -37.87 14.07 8.22
N VAL A 284 -36.73 14.65 7.85
CA VAL A 284 -36.34 14.91 6.45
C VAL A 284 -34.93 14.37 6.23
N GLU A 285 -34.73 13.68 5.12
CA GLU A 285 -33.41 13.17 4.71
C GLU A 285 -32.49 14.32 4.30
N MET A 286 -31.20 14.15 4.57
CA MET A 286 -30.18 15.14 4.28
C MET A 286 -29.37 14.73 3.03
N PRO A 287 -29.08 15.65 2.10
CA PRO A 287 -28.19 15.35 0.99
C PRO A 287 -26.74 15.27 1.45
N TRP A 288 -25.91 14.52 0.71
CA TRP A 288 -24.46 14.38 0.92
C TRP A 288 -23.71 15.65 1.32
N MET A 289 -24.06 16.80 0.72
CA MET A 289 -23.38 18.08 0.96
C MET A 289 -23.57 18.62 2.39
N LEU A 290 -24.63 18.18 3.09
CA LEU A 290 -24.92 18.58 4.47
C LEU A 290 -24.37 17.59 5.51
N GLU A 291 -23.81 16.47 5.09
CA GLU A 291 -23.20 15.51 6.01
C GLU A 291 -21.91 16.04 6.64
N SER A 292 -21.62 15.53 7.83
CA SER A 292 -20.40 15.88 8.54
C SER A 292 -19.16 15.53 7.71
N HIS A 293 -18.11 16.32 7.90
CA HIS A 293 -16.84 16.11 7.24
C HIS A 293 -16.25 14.72 7.52
N GLY A 294 -16.40 14.21 8.75
CA GLY A 294 -15.90 12.90 9.14
C GLY A 294 -16.69 11.75 8.52
N THR A 295 -18.02 11.88 8.44
CA THR A 295 -18.89 10.92 7.76
C THR A 295 -18.52 10.81 6.28
N ARG A 296 -18.38 11.96 5.59
CA ARG A 296 -17.96 12.00 4.18
C ARG A 296 -16.56 11.42 3.97
N ALA A 297 -15.63 11.69 4.89
CA ALA A 297 -14.29 11.13 4.83
C ALA A 297 -14.27 9.61 5.00
N PHE A 298 -15.05 9.07 5.94
CA PHE A 298 -15.19 7.63 6.11
C PHE A 298 -15.79 6.96 4.86
N ILE A 299 -16.85 7.54 4.27
CA ILE A 299 -17.48 7.02 3.05
C ILE A 299 -16.50 6.98 1.88
N LYS A 300 -15.65 8.01 1.74
CA LYS A 300 -14.58 8.03 0.72
C LYS A 300 -13.53 6.96 0.93
N MET A 301 -13.15 6.71 2.19
CA MET A 301 -12.11 5.76 2.55
C MET A 301 -12.58 4.29 2.50
N PHE A 302 -13.86 4.05 2.82
CA PHE A 302 -14.42 2.72 2.99
C PHE A 302 -14.23 1.77 1.80
N PRO A 303 -14.41 2.17 0.53
CA PRO A 303 -14.16 1.29 -0.61
C PRO A 303 -12.74 0.71 -0.65
N PHE A 304 -11.73 1.49 -0.28
CA PHE A 304 -10.33 1.05 -0.27
C PHE A 304 -10.06 0.07 0.88
N LEU A 305 -10.61 0.36 2.07
CA LEU A 305 -10.54 -0.56 3.23
C LEU A 305 -11.21 -1.89 2.91
N SER A 306 -12.45 -1.83 2.41
CA SER A 306 -13.27 -2.97 2.05
C SER A 306 -12.60 -3.83 0.98
N ALA A 307 -12.00 -3.21 -0.05
CA ALA A 307 -11.27 -3.93 -1.08
C ALA A 307 -10.09 -4.73 -0.51
N ALA A 308 -9.26 -4.13 0.34
CA ALA A 308 -8.13 -4.84 0.96
C ALA A 308 -8.57 -5.99 1.88
N LEU A 309 -9.67 -5.81 2.63
CA LEU A 309 -10.23 -6.86 3.50
C LEU A 309 -10.83 -8.01 2.68
N ASP A 310 -11.53 -7.70 1.58
CA ASP A 310 -12.24 -8.67 0.75
C ASP A 310 -11.33 -9.48 -0.18
N CYS A 311 -10.25 -8.87 -0.72
CA CYS A 311 -9.39 -9.49 -1.72
C CYS A 311 -7.94 -9.70 -1.27
N GLY A 312 -7.63 -9.34 -0.02
CA GLY A 312 -6.26 -9.24 0.48
C GLY A 312 -5.52 -8.07 -0.16
N GLY A 313 -4.18 -8.13 -0.14
CA GLY A 313 -3.34 -7.07 -0.69
C GLY A 313 -3.01 -5.99 0.33
N VAL A 314 -2.77 -4.77 -0.13
CA VAL A 314 -2.28 -3.67 0.70
C VAL A 314 -3.14 -2.42 0.46
N VAL A 315 -3.55 -1.71 1.50
CA VAL A 315 -4.15 -0.38 1.40
C VAL A 315 -3.25 0.63 2.11
N ALA A 316 -2.92 1.73 1.46
CA ALA A 316 -2.09 2.80 1.99
C ALA A 316 -2.88 4.10 2.11
N ILE A 317 -2.99 4.65 3.33
CA ILE A 317 -3.83 5.80 3.65
C ILE A 317 -2.99 6.85 4.37
N ASP A 318 -2.89 8.04 3.78
CA ASP A 318 -2.20 9.16 4.42
C ASP A 318 -3.18 9.95 5.30
N GLU A 319 -2.69 10.43 6.44
CA GLU A 319 -3.43 11.26 7.41
C GLU A 319 -4.82 10.69 7.77
N MET A 320 -4.86 9.40 8.12
CA MET A 320 -6.12 8.68 8.38
C MET A 320 -6.94 9.32 9.52
N ASP A 321 -6.28 10.07 10.41
CA ASP A 321 -6.86 10.79 11.54
C ASP A 321 -7.27 12.24 11.23
N ALA A 322 -7.00 12.77 10.03
CA ALA A 322 -7.30 14.18 9.71
C ALA A 322 -8.80 14.50 9.73
N ALA A 323 -9.66 13.52 9.46
CA ALA A 323 -11.11 13.71 9.44
C ALA A 323 -11.91 12.64 10.18
N ILE A 324 -11.26 11.56 10.64
CA ILE A 324 -11.91 10.49 11.39
C ILE A 324 -11.76 10.76 12.88
N HIS A 325 -12.85 10.58 13.63
CA HIS A 325 -12.81 10.75 15.09
C HIS A 325 -11.80 9.77 15.71
N PRO A 326 -10.94 10.19 16.66
CA PRO A 326 -9.87 9.34 17.21
C PRO A 326 -10.35 8.00 17.78
N LEU A 327 -11.56 7.95 18.34
CA LEU A 327 -12.16 6.70 18.88
C LEU A 327 -12.60 5.70 17.80
N VAL A 328 -12.70 6.13 16.54
CA VAL A 328 -13.06 5.25 15.41
C VAL A 328 -11.81 4.58 14.83
N LEU A 329 -10.63 5.20 14.94
CA LEU A 329 -9.39 4.67 14.38
C LEU A 329 -9.02 3.28 14.94
N PRO A 330 -9.09 3.02 16.27
CA PRO A 330 -8.81 1.68 16.79
C PRO A 330 -9.77 0.62 16.24
N GLU A 331 -11.05 0.97 16.07
CA GLU A 331 -12.03 0.04 15.50
C GLU A 331 -11.70 -0.32 14.04
N LEU A 332 -11.30 0.67 13.23
CA LEU A 332 -10.89 0.41 11.84
C LEU A 332 -9.64 -0.47 11.77
N ILE A 333 -8.69 -0.28 12.69
CA ILE A 333 -7.50 -1.14 12.81
C ILE A 333 -7.88 -2.56 13.20
N ARG A 334 -8.80 -2.73 14.16
CA ARG A 334 -9.29 -4.05 14.60
C ARG A 334 -9.91 -4.85 13.46
N TRP A 335 -10.48 -4.20 12.43
CA TRP A 335 -10.96 -4.91 11.24
C TRP A 335 -9.85 -5.69 10.53
N PHE A 336 -8.63 -5.16 10.50
CA PHE A 336 -7.47 -5.84 9.91
C PHE A 336 -6.92 -6.94 10.81
N HIS A 337 -7.12 -6.87 12.12
CA HIS A 337 -6.70 -7.92 13.05
C HIS A 337 -7.63 -9.15 13.04
N ASP A 338 -8.92 -8.95 12.76
CA ASP A 338 -9.92 -10.02 12.76
C ASP A 338 -9.76 -10.98 11.57
N ALA A 339 -8.88 -11.97 11.72
CA ALA A 339 -8.62 -12.99 10.71
C ALA A 339 -9.79 -13.96 10.46
N HIS A 340 -10.79 -14.00 11.35
CA HIS A 340 -11.83 -15.02 11.33
C HIS A 340 -13.08 -14.57 10.57
N VAL A 341 -13.48 -13.31 10.76
CA VAL A 341 -14.70 -12.78 10.15
C VAL A 341 -14.37 -11.76 9.07
N ARG A 342 -13.62 -10.71 9.39
CA ARG A 342 -13.41 -9.57 8.47
C ARG A 342 -12.22 -9.72 7.52
N ASN A 343 -11.03 -10.06 8.01
CA ASN A 343 -9.77 -10.06 7.26
C ASN A 343 -9.22 -11.47 7.01
N ARG A 344 -9.99 -12.31 6.31
CA ARG A 344 -9.65 -13.73 6.07
C ARG A 344 -8.49 -13.94 5.09
N LEU A 345 -8.10 -12.90 4.36
CA LEU A 345 -7.07 -12.96 3.32
C LEU A 345 -5.80 -12.19 3.73
N ASP A 346 -5.66 -11.85 5.02
CA ASP A 346 -4.52 -11.12 5.57
C ASP A 346 -4.20 -9.85 4.76
N GLY A 347 -5.23 -9.10 4.38
CA GLY A 347 -5.09 -7.74 3.88
C GLY A 347 -4.28 -6.90 4.86
N GLN A 348 -3.45 -6.01 4.33
CA GLN A 348 -2.55 -5.19 5.13
C GLN A 348 -2.90 -3.71 4.93
N ILE A 349 -2.88 -2.94 6.02
CA ILE A 349 -3.01 -1.48 5.99
C ILE A 349 -1.69 -0.82 6.33
N TRP A 350 -1.28 0.13 5.51
CA TRP A 350 -0.24 1.11 5.78
C TRP A 350 -0.91 2.45 6.00
N LEU A 351 -0.69 3.08 7.14
CA LEU A 351 -1.29 4.37 7.43
C LEU A 351 -0.28 5.35 7.98
N SER A 352 -0.53 6.64 7.77
CA SER A 352 0.09 7.69 8.56
C SER A 352 -0.94 8.33 9.49
N CYS A 353 -0.51 8.67 10.70
CA CYS A 353 -1.33 9.39 11.67
C CYS A 353 -0.52 10.46 12.42
N HIS A 354 -1.21 11.52 12.84
CA HIS A 354 -0.68 12.53 13.78
C HIS A 354 -1.10 12.25 15.22
N SER A 355 -2.24 11.59 15.42
CA SER A 355 -2.77 11.25 16.73
C SER A 355 -1.92 10.18 17.39
N ALA A 356 -1.07 10.62 18.31
CA ALA A 356 -0.25 9.71 19.12
C ALA A 356 -1.11 8.74 19.96
N SER A 357 -2.39 9.03 20.23
CA SER A 357 -3.28 8.13 20.98
C SER A 357 -3.39 6.73 20.38
N LEU A 358 -3.24 6.61 19.06
CA LEU A 358 -3.28 5.34 18.35
C LEU A 358 -2.15 4.39 18.75
N LEU A 359 -1.04 4.93 19.28
CA LEU A 359 0.10 4.13 19.75
C LEU A 359 -0.28 3.19 20.91
N ASP A 360 -1.33 3.50 21.68
CA ASP A 360 -1.79 2.63 22.77
C ASP A 360 -2.50 1.37 22.26
N ASP A 361 -3.00 1.39 21.01
CA ASP A 361 -3.68 0.25 20.37
C ASP A 361 -2.73 -0.60 19.50
N LEU A 362 -1.47 -0.16 19.33
CA LEU A 362 -0.48 -0.76 18.45
C LEU A 362 0.63 -1.46 19.23
N THR A 363 1.19 -2.50 18.63
CA THR A 363 2.41 -3.16 19.10
C THR A 363 3.64 -2.62 18.38
N LYS A 364 4.83 -2.78 18.96
CA LYS A 364 6.08 -2.31 18.33
C LYS A 364 6.32 -2.87 16.92
N GLU A 365 5.81 -4.07 16.62
CA GLU A 365 5.91 -4.68 15.29
C GLU A 365 5.09 -3.93 14.23
N GLU A 366 4.10 -3.14 14.64
CA GLU A 366 3.19 -2.37 13.77
C GLU A 366 3.62 -0.90 13.65
N ILE A 367 4.64 -0.45 14.38
CA ILE A 367 5.05 0.95 14.47
C ILE A 367 6.34 1.18 13.67
N VAL A 368 6.29 2.14 12.75
CA VAL A 368 7.43 2.64 12.00
C VAL A 368 7.56 4.13 12.26
N ILE A 369 8.76 4.58 12.62
CA ILE A 369 9.05 5.99 12.90
C ILE A 369 9.74 6.61 11.68
N CYS A 370 9.25 7.77 11.26
CA CYS A 370 9.86 8.63 10.27
C CYS A 370 10.40 9.89 10.93
N GLU A 371 11.67 10.18 10.69
CA GLU A 371 12.36 11.38 11.14
C GLU A 371 12.89 12.17 9.96
N LYS A 372 13.08 13.47 10.19
CA LYS A 372 13.74 14.33 9.23
C LYS A 372 14.83 15.12 9.94
N ASP A 373 16.03 15.05 9.39
CA ASP A 373 17.15 15.80 9.93
C ASP A 373 17.15 17.26 9.45
N ARG A 374 18.15 18.03 9.91
CA ARG A 374 18.30 19.45 9.57
C ARG A 374 18.64 19.71 8.10
N GLU A 375 19.18 18.71 7.40
CA GLU A 375 19.45 18.78 5.96
C GLU A 375 18.22 18.38 5.13
N GLY A 376 17.14 17.99 5.79
CA GLY A 376 15.88 17.62 5.19
C GLY A 376 15.80 16.19 4.71
N ARG A 377 16.76 15.33 5.10
CA ARG A 377 16.77 13.90 4.77
C ARG A 377 15.82 13.15 5.69
N THR A 378 14.96 12.34 5.11
CA THR A 378 14.09 11.42 5.83
C THR A 378 14.85 10.14 6.18
N SER A 379 14.82 9.76 7.46
CA SER A 379 15.18 8.41 7.93
C SER A 379 13.94 7.67 8.43
N VAL A 380 13.92 6.36 8.22
CA VAL A 380 12.79 5.49 8.60
C VAL A 380 13.32 4.27 9.34
N HIS A 381 12.76 3.96 10.50
CA HIS A 381 13.10 2.76 11.28
C HIS A 381 11.88 2.10 11.89
N SER A 382 11.90 0.77 12.00
CA SER A 382 10.87 0.04 12.73
C SER A 382 11.13 0.16 14.23
N LEU A 383 10.08 0.18 15.05
CA LEU A 383 10.25 0.10 16.50
C LEU A 383 10.75 -1.29 16.94
N MET A 384 10.74 -2.30 16.06
CA MET A 384 11.40 -3.59 16.26
C MET A 384 12.92 -3.46 16.40
N ASP A 385 13.52 -2.46 15.75
CA ASP A 385 14.97 -2.21 15.76
C ASP A 385 15.43 -1.51 17.06
N VAL A 386 14.48 -1.00 17.84
CA VAL A 386 14.75 -0.30 19.10
C VAL A 386 14.56 -1.25 20.28
N LYS A 387 15.43 -1.15 21.29
CA LYS A 387 15.37 -1.97 22.51
C LYS A 387 14.22 -1.53 23.43
N VAL A 388 13.00 -1.85 23.03
CA VAL A 388 11.75 -1.52 23.72
C VAL A 388 10.97 -2.80 24.00
N ARG A 389 10.33 -2.88 25.17
CA ARG A 389 9.45 -3.99 25.52
C ARG A 389 8.12 -3.81 24.80
N ARG A 390 7.41 -4.91 24.57
CA ARG A 390 6.15 -4.90 23.82
C ARG A 390 4.98 -4.38 24.63
N ASP A 391 5.04 -4.52 25.95
CA ASP A 391 4.08 -4.05 26.94
C ASP A 391 4.38 -2.62 27.45
N ASP A 392 5.35 -1.95 26.84
CA ASP A 392 5.63 -0.55 27.16
C ASP A 392 4.48 0.35 26.72
N ASN A 393 4.21 1.41 27.48
CA ASN A 393 3.30 2.45 27.04
C ASN A 393 3.95 3.25 25.89
N HIS A 394 3.67 2.83 24.65
CA HIS A 394 4.27 3.40 23.45
C HIS A 394 3.91 4.88 23.28
N TYR A 395 2.70 5.29 23.66
CA TYR A 395 2.28 6.69 23.66
C TYR A 395 3.21 7.59 24.49
N ARG A 396 3.43 7.26 25.77
CA ARG A 396 4.28 8.04 26.68
C ARG A 396 5.73 8.07 26.24
N LYS A 397 6.27 6.94 25.76
CA LYS A 397 7.66 6.86 25.30
C LYS A 397 7.89 7.60 23.98
N TYR A 398 6.91 7.60 23.09
CA TYR A 398 6.93 8.46 21.91
C TYR A 398 6.94 9.93 22.34
N LEU A 399 6.00 10.37 23.19
CA LEU A 399 5.94 11.76 23.65
C LEU A 399 7.18 12.23 24.42
N SER A 400 7.89 11.33 25.12
CA SER A 400 9.15 11.66 25.78
C SER A 400 10.33 11.79 24.82
N GLY A 401 10.15 11.52 23.53
CA GLY A 401 11.20 11.57 22.51
C GLY A 401 12.10 10.33 22.45
N ILE A 402 11.80 9.25 23.19
CA ILE A 402 12.67 8.06 23.24
C ILE A 402 12.71 7.34 21.88
N TYR A 403 11.59 7.34 21.17
CA TYR A 403 11.52 6.74 19.83
C TYR A 403 11.97 7.70 18.72
N GLY A 404 12.23 8.95 19.10
CA GLY A 404 12.37 10.08 18.20
C GLY A 404 11.08 10.37 17.43
N GLY A 405 11.19 11.05 16.28
CA GLY A 405 10.02 11.47 15.49
C GLY A 405 9.13 12.55 16.13
N VAL A 406 9.44 13.07 17.33
CA VAL A 406 8.64 14.13 17.97
C VAL A 406 9.08 15.52 17.46
N PRO A 407 8.16 16.48 17.24
CA PRO A 407 8.54 17.84 16.86
C PRO A 407 9.45 18.50 17.91
N THR A 408 10.56 19.10 17.47
CA THR A 408 11.35 20.01 18.31
C THR A 408 10.75 21.41 18.19
N ILE A 409 10.04 21.87 19.23
CA ILE A 409 9.58 23.25 19.32
C ILE A 409 10.75 24.04 19.93
N GLY A 410 11.33 24.94 19.13
CA GLY A 410 12.50 25.75 19.49
C GLY A 410 12.19 26.84 20.51
#